data_AF-A0A7J0D123-F1
#
_entry.id   AF-A0A7J0D123-F1
#
_cell.length_a   1.000
_cell.length_b   1.000
_cell.length_c   1.000
_cell.angle_alpha   90.00
_cell.angle_beta   90.00
_cell.angle_gamma   90.00
#
_symmetry.space_group_name_H-M   'P 1'
#
loop_
_entity.id
_entity.type
_entity.pdbx_description
1 polymer ?
#
loop_
_entity_poly.entity_id
_entity_poly.type
_entity_poly.pdbx_seq_one_letter_code
_entity_poly.pdbx_strand_id
1 'polypeptide(L)'
;MAPVIPFLGDSPEQLRATVSAIAAAGATSVTPLVLHLRPGAREWYLRWLGLHHPHLVPRYERMYADGAYAPTWYQRRITRQVHELADEFGIGPAHRGEARRITPVRTPEEPEPGPTQLTLL
;
A
#
# COMPACT_ATOMS: atom_id res chain seq x y z
N MET A 1 -1.44 -2.07 2.05
CA MET A 1 -1.93 -2.92 0.95
C MET A 1 -1.43 -2.37 -0.38
N ALA A 2 -0.79 -3.19 -1.21
CA ALA A 2 -0.26 -2.73 -2.49
C ALA A 2 -0.03 -3.91 -3.46
N PRO A 3 -0.18 -3.70 -4.78
CA PRO A 3 -0.83 -2.55 -5.40
C PRO A 3 -2.37 -2.68 -5.39
N VAL A 4 -3.08 -1.56 -5.26
CA VAL A 4 -4.50 -1.48 -5.66
C VAL A 4 -4.55 -1.30 -7.16
N ILE A 5 -5.16 -2.25 -7.86
CA ILE A 5 -5.18 -2.32 -9.33
C ILE A 5 -6.47 -1.69 -9.85
N PRO A 6 -6.41 -0.57 -10.60
CA PRO A 6 -7.61 0.09 -11.10
C PRO A 6 -8.50 -0.82 -11.95
N PHE A 7 -9.81 -0.79 -11.68
CA PHE A 7 -10.83 -1.57 -12.37
C PHE A 7 -10.76 -3.10 -12.21
N LEU A 8 -9.77 -3.63 -11.50
CA LEU A 8 -9.58 -5.09 -11.32
C LEU A 8 -9.51 -5.50 -9.84
N GLY A 9 -9.04 -4.61 -8.96
CA GLY A 9 -8.87 -4.86 -7.54
C GLY A 9 -9.24 -3.66 -6.67
N ASP A 10 -10.13 -2.80 -7.17
CA ASP A 10 -10.53 -1.55 -6.48
C ASP A 10 -12.05 -1.43 -6.27
N SER A 11 -12.82 -2.52 -6.47
CA SER A 11 -14.24 -2.51 -6.12
C SER A 11 -14.41 -2.37 -4.60
N PRO A 12 -15.48 -1.70 -4.11
CA PRO A 12 -15.73 -1.53 -2.68
C PRO A 12 -15.71 -2.86 -1.91
N GLU A 13 -16.26 -3.93 -2.50
CA GLU A 13 -16.33 -5.26 -1.91
C GLU A 13 -14.93 -5.89 -1.80
N GLN A 14 -14.12 -5.80 -2.85
CA GLN A 14 -12.73 -6.29 -2.82
C GLN A 14 -11.87 -5.53 -1.82
N LEU A 15 -12.02 -4.19 -1.75
CA LEU A 15 -11.30 -3.36 -0.78
C LEU A 15 -11.71 -3.75 0.64
N ARG A 16 -13.00 -3.87 0.93
CA ARG A 16 -13.52 -4.29 2.24
C ARG A 16 -13.00 -5.68 2.63
N ALA A 17 -13.09 -6.66 1.73
CA ALA A 17 -12.60 -8.01 1.99
C ALA A 17 -11.09 -8.00 2.32
N THR A 18 -10.32 -7.23 1.57
CA THR A 18 -8.87 -7.11 1.79
C THR A 18 -8.54 -6.43 3.12
N VAL A 19 -9.19 -5.31 3.44
CA VAL A 19 -8.96 -4.60 4.71
C VAL A 19 -9.39 -5.44 5.90
N SER A 20 -10.52 -6.14 5.80
CA SER A 20 -10.98 -7.08 6.84
C SER A 20 -9.97 -8.20 7.08
N ALA A 21 -9.43 -8.79 6.02
CA ALA A 21 -8.38 -9.82 6.14
C ALA A 21 -7.09 -9.29 6.77
N ILE A 22 -6.70 -8.05 6.44
CA ILE A 22 -5.55 -7.38 7.06
C ILE A 22 -5.78 -7.16 8.56
N ALA A 23 -6.99 -6.73 8.96
CA ALA A 23 -7.34 -6.57 10.36
C ALA A 23 -7.32 -7.90 11.12
N ALA A 24 -7.89 -8.96 10.53
CA ALA A 24 -7.88 -10.30 11.09
C ALA A 24 -6.47 -10.88 11.28
N ALA A 25 -5.50 -10.43 10.47
CA ALA A 25 -4.09 -10.78 10.62
C ALA A 25 -3.38 -10.03 11.76
N GLY A 26 -4.07 -9.15 12.50
CA GLY A 26 -3.52 -8.40 13.63
C GLY A 26 -2.77 -7.13 13.24
N ALA A 27 -2.96 -6.63 12.01
CA ALA A 27 -2.41 -5.34 11.63
C ALA A 27 -3.03 -4.22 12.47
N THR A 28 -2.25 -3.19 12.80
CA THR A 28 -2.73 -2.01 13.55
C THR A 28 -2.98 -0.80 12.65
N SER A 29 -2.48 -0.84 11.41
CA SER A 29 -2.68 0.22 10.43
C SER A 29 -2.58 -0.34 9.01
N VAL A 30 -3.26 0.29 8.05
CA VAL A 30 -3.13 -0.03 6.63
C VAL A 30 -3.07 1.24 5.77
N THR A 31 -2.09 1.29 4.88
CA THR A 31 -1.97 2.35 3.85
C THR A 31 -2.09 1.71 2.48
N PRO A 32 -2.95 2.23 1.58
CA PRO A 32 -3.02 1.74 0.21
C PRO A 32 -1.98 2.40 -0.69
N LEU A 33 -1.45 1.64 -1.65
CA LEU A 33 -0.67 2.17 -2.77
C LEU A 33 -1.34 1.75 -4.08
N VAL A 34 -1.70 2.72 -4.91
CA VAL A 34 -2.25 2.46 -6.25
C VAL A 34 -1.13 2.02 -7.19
N LEU A 35 -1.47 1.15 -8.13
CA LEU A 35 -0.57 0.67 -9.18
C LEU A 35 0.23 1.83 -9.82
N HIS A 36 1.55 1.64 -9.88
CA HIS A 36 2.50 2.57 -10.48
C HIS A 36 3.16 1.91 -11.70
N LEU A 37 3.06 2.55 -12.87
CA LEU A 37 3.49 2.02 -14.16
C LEU A 37 4.64 2.85 -14.73
N ARG A 38 5.86 2.54 -14.28
CA ARG A 38 7.11 3.10 -14.83
C ARG A 38 7.30 2.72 -16.31
N PRO A 39 8.13 3.47 -17.06
CA PRO A 39 8.59 3.02 -18.38
C PRO A 39 9.15 1.59 -18.32
N GLY A 40 8.89 0.80 -19.36
CA GLY A 40 9.14 -0.65 -19.44
C GLY A 40 8.01 -1.49 -18.85
N ALA A 41 7.62 -1.20 -17.59
CA ALA A 41 6.53 -1.93 -16.93
C ALA A 41 5.17 -1.60 -17.54
N ARG A 42 4.96 -0.35 -17.95
CA ARG A 42 3.72 0.10 -18.61
C ARG A 42 3.45 -0.70 -19.89
N GLU A 43 4.44 -0.81 -20.76
CA GLU A 43 4.33 -1.43 -22.07
C GLU A 43 4.05 -2.91 -21.91
N TRP A 44 4.74 -3.57 -20.99
CA TRP A 44 4.44 -4.96 -20.65
C TRP A 44 3.03 -5.12 -20.10
N TYR A 45 2.62 -4.28 -19.16
CA TYR A 45 1.31 -4.38 -18.52
C TYR A 45 0.17 -4.08 -19.50
N LEU A 46 0.30 -3.08 -20.37
CA LEU A 46 -0.70 -2.78 -21.40
C LEU A 46 -0.80 -3.89 -22.45
N ARG A 47 0.31 -4.57 -22.80
CA ARG A 47 0.25 -5.77 -23.65
C ARG A 47 -0.53 -6.90 -22.97
N TRP A 48 -0.22 -7.19 -21.70
CA TRP A 48 -0.96 -8.17 -20.92
C TRP A 48 -2.45 -7.80 -20.82
N LEU A 49 -2.75 -6.52 -20.57
CA LEU A 49 -4.12 -6.02 -20.50
C LEU A 49 -4.83 -6.16 -21.84
N GLY A 50 -4.15 -5.94 -22.97
CA GLY A 50 -4.70 -6.17 -24.31
C GLY A 50 -5.08 -7.63 -24.57
N LEU A 51 -4.35 -8.59 -23.98
CA LEU A 51 -4.65 -10.02 -24.11
C LEU A 51 -5.78 -10.48 -23.20
N HIS A 52 -5.83 -9.99 -21.96
CA HIS A 52 -6.75 -10.52 -20.92
C HIS A 52 -7.97 -9.62 -20.65
N HIS A 53 -7.82 -8.31 -20.78
CA HIS A 53 -8.86 -7.32 -20.50
C HIS A 53 -8.85 -6.18 -21.55
N PRO A 54 -9.05 -6.49 -22.85
CA PRO A 54 -8.87 -5.52 -23.94
C PRO A 54 -9.71 -4.24 -23.77
N HIS A 55 -10.91 -4.37 -23.19
CA HIS A 55 -11.81 -3.25 -22.91
C HIS A 55 -11.25 -2.23 -21.89
N LEU A 56 -10.25 -2.60 -21.09
CA LEU A 56 -9.61 -1.71 -20.11
C LEU A 56 -8.44 -0.92 -20.71
N VAL A 57 -7.87 -1.34 -21.85
CA VAL A 57 -6.70 -0.68 -22.46
C VAL A 57 -6.93 0.83 -22.65
N PRO A 58 -8.03 1.29 -23.28
CA PRO A 58 -8.23 2.73 -23.48
C PRO A 58 -8.37 3.51 -22.16
N ARG A 59 -8.88 2.86 -21.09
CA ARG A 59 -8.99 3.50 -19.78
C ARG A 59 -7.62 3.64 -19.11
N TYR A 60 -6.79 2.62 -19.20
CA TYR A 60 -5.43 2.65 -18.64
C TYR A 60 -4.53 3.62 -19.39
N GLU A 61 -4.59 3.67 -20.72
CA GLU A 61 -3.83 4.64 -21.51
C GLU A 61 -4.17 6.08 -21.10
N ARG A 62 -5.45 6.42 -20.94
CA ARG A 62 -5.87 7.73 -20.44
C ARG A 62 -5.46 7.98 -18.99
N MET A 63 -5.65 6.99 -18.12
CA MET A 63 -5.37 7.13 -16.69
C MET A 63 -3.87 7.39 -16.43
N TYR A 64 -2.99 6.83 -17.25
CA TYR A 64 -1.55 6.93 -17.09
C TYR A 64 -0.88 7.84 -18.14
N ALA A 65 -1.63 8.61 -18.92
CA ALA A 65 -1.10 9.43 -20.01
C ALA A 65 0.00 10.41 -19.54
N ASP A 66 -0.21 11.05 -18.39
CA ASP A 66 0.67 12.12 -17.87
C ASP A 66 1.88 11.60 -17.05
N GLY A 67 1.98 10.30 -16.82
CA GLY A 67 3.10 9.72 -16.09
C GLY A 67 2.82 8.40 -15.40
N ALA A 68 3.81 7.90 -14.67
CA ALA A 68 3.77 6.56 -14.09
C ALA A 68 2.75 6.37 -12.96
N TYR A 69 2.26 7.46 -12.36
CA TYR A 69 1.25 7.42 -11.31
C TYR A 69 -0.15 7.55 -11.87
N ALA A 70 -1.11 6.90 -11.22
CA ALA A 70 -2.52 7.19 -11.45
C ALA A 70 -2.83 8.66 -11.07
N PRO A 71 -3.89 9.28 -11.60
CA PRO A 71 -4.23 10.66 -11.30
C PRO A 71 -4.45 10.89 -9.80
N THR A 72 -4.13 12.08 -9.31
CA THR A 72 -4.20 12.41 -7.88
C THR A 72 -5.61 12.22 -7.29
N TRP A 73 -6.66 12.53 -8.06
CA TRP A 73 -8.04 12.29 -7.65
C TRP A 73 -8.33 10.81 -7.39
N TYR A 74 -7.75 9.93 -8.20
CA TYR A 74 -7.96 8.50 -8.09
C TYR A 74 -7.24 7.95 -6.86
N GLN A 75 -5.98 8.35 -6.67
CA GLN A 75 -5.20 8.01 -5.47
C GLN A 75 -5.94 8.42 -4.20
N ARG A 76 -6.42 9.68 -4.13
CA ARG A 76 -7.18 10.21 -2.99
C ARG A 76 -8.46 9.44 -2.73
N ARG A 77 -9.20 9.04 -3.78
CA ARG A 77 -10.42 8.22 -3.64
C ARG A 77 -10.10 6.88 -2.97
N ILE A 78 -9.09 6.17 -3.46
CA ILE A 78 -8.67 4.88 -2.90
C ILE A 78 -8.17 5.04 -1.46
N THR A 79 -7.33 6.04 -1.20
CA THR A 79 -6.85 6.34 0.15
C THR A 79 -7.99 6.58 1.12
N ARG A 80 -8.97 7.41 0.73
CA ARG A 80 -10.14 7.69 1.57
C ARG A 80 -10.95 6.42 1.84
N GLN A 81 -11.31 5.66 0.81
CA GLN A 81 -12.11 4.43 0.96
C GLN A 81 -11.42 3.41 1.86
N VAL A 82 -10.11 3.23 1.73
CA VAL A 82 -9.35 2.29 2.57
C VAL A 82 -9.23 2.80 4.00
N HIS A 83 -9.08 4.10 4.22
CA HIS A 83 -9.09 4.65 5.58
C HIS A 83 -10.46 4.51 6.25
N GLU A 84 -11.56 4.78 5.53
CA GLU A 84 -12.91 4.56 6.05
C GLU A 84 -13.12 3.10 6.48
N LEU A 85 -12.68 2.14 5.67
CA LEU A 85 -12.71 0.72 6.03
C LEU A 85 -11.75 0.38 7.17
N ALA A 86 -10.56 0.99 7.21
CA ALA A 86 -9.59 0.76 8.27
C ALA A 86 -10.14 1.22 9.62
N ASP A 87 -10.81 2.38 9.66
CA ASP A 87 -11.49 2.89 10.84
C ASP A 87 -12.65 1.94 11.24
N GLU A 88 -13.43 1.46 10.28
CA GLU A 88 -14.51 0.49 10.52
C GLU A 88 -14.00 -0.82 11.15
N PHE A 89 -12.85 -1.34 10.69
CA PHE A 89 -12.25 -2.57 11.21
C PHE A 89 -11.27 -2.34 12.38
N GLY A 90 -11.17 -1.11 12.91
CA GLY A 90 -10.34 -0.80 14.08
C GLY A 90 -8.82 -0.80 13.81
N ILE A 91 -8.40 -0.69 12.56
CA ILE A 91 -7.00 -0.68 12.11
C ILE A 91 -6.61 0.65 11.43
N GLY A 92 -7.18 1.75 11.90
CA GLY A 92 -6.85 3.10 11.45
C GLY A 92 -5.48 3.55 11.94
N PRO A 93 -4.81 4.50 11.25
CA PRO A 93 -3.63 5.14 11.80
C PRO A 93 -3.98 5.69 13.18
N ALA A 94 -3.19 5.35 14.21
CA ALA A 94 -3.31 5.97 15.54
C ALA A 94 -3.44 7.48 15.34
N HIS A 95 -4.48 8.09 15.94
CA HIS A 95 -4.76 9.51 15.76
C HIS A 95 -3.46 10.31 15.92
N ARG A 96 -3.26 11.33 15.08
CA ARG A 96 -2.09 12.24 15.12
C ARG A 96 -2.06 12.94 16.49
N GLY A 97 -1.53 12.27 17.51
CA GLY A 97 -1.66 12.60 18.93
C GLY A 97 -1.28 11.41 19.82
N GLU A 98 -1.58 10.19 19.37
CA GLU A 98 -0.99 8.95 19.88
C GLU A 98 0.25 8.62 19.05
N ALA A 99 1.26 9.50 19.10
CA ALA A 99 2.60 9.08 18.74
C ALA A 99 2.86 7.77 19.49
N ARG A 100 3.11 6.69 18.73
CA ARG A 100 3.32 5.33 19.26
C ARG A 100 4.07 5.45 20.58
N ARG A 101 3.38 5.18 21.70
CA ARG A 101 4.07 4.84 22.94
C ARG A 101 4.75 3.53 22.62
N ILE A 102 5.95 3.62 22.06
CA ILE A 102 6.91 2.53 22.10
C ILE A 102 7.11 2.36 23.59
N THR A 103 6.41 1.40 24.20
CA THR A 103 6.76 0.96 25.55
C THR A 103 8.19 0.49 25.41
N PRO A 104 9.18 1.15 26.02
CA PRO A 104 10.54 0.62 25.99
C PRO A 104 10.45 -0.72 26.69
N VAL A 105 10.73 -1.80 25.95
CA VAL A 105 11.04 -3.08 26.57
C VAL A 105 12.22 -2.78 27.49
N ARG A 106 12.02 -2.89 28.80
CA ARG A 106 13.13 -2.86 29.75
C ARG A 106 13.91 -4.15 29.52
N THR A 107 14.98 -4.06 28.75
CA THR A 107 16.03 -5.07 28.77
C THR A 107 16.69 -5.00 30.14
N PRO A 108 16.81 -6.09 30.92
CA PRO A 108 17.74 -6.12 32.03
C PRO A 108 19.15 -5.85 31.48
N GLU A 109 19.86 -4.86 32.02
CA GLU A 109 21.27 -4.60 31.69
C GLU A 109 22.11 -5.80 32.15
N GLU A 110 22.61 -6.58 31.18
CA GLU A 110 23.88 -7.31 31.33
C GLU A 110 24.95 -6.56 30.54
N PRO A 111 26.14 -6.28 31.11
CA PRO A 111 27.19 -5.57 30.40
C PRO A 111 27.88 -6.51 29.41
N GLU A 112 27.44 -6.49 28.15
CA GLU A 112 28.08 -7.20 27.05
C GLU A 112 29.26 -6.40 26.47
N PRO A 113 30.41 -7.03 26.17
CA PRO A 113 31.57 -6.36 25.56
C PRO A 113 31.19 -5.88 24.15
N GLY A 114 31.39 -4.58 23.90
CA GLY A 114 30.89 -3.89 22.70
C GLY A 114 31.39 -4.47 21.35
N PRO A 115 30.67 -4.17 20.25
CA PRO A 115 30.99 -4.72 18.94
C PRO A 115 32.30 -4.17 18.39
N THR A 116 33.24 -5.08 18.06
CA THR A 116 34.49 -4.73 17.37
C THR A 116 34.23 -4.51 15.88
N GLN A 117 34.31 -3.25 15.42
CA GLN A 117 34.26 -2.90 14.01
C GLN A 117 35.57 -3.32 13.32
N LEU A 118 35.48 -4.23 12.35
CA LEU A 118 36.62 -4.61 11.52
C LEU A 118 36.75 -3.65 10.34
N THR A 119 37.96 -3.12 10.15
CA THR A 119 38.32 -2.27 9.01
C THR A 119 38.57 -3.15 7.79
N LEU A 120 37.92 -2.84 6.66
CA LEU A 120 38.20 -3.48 5.38
C LEU A 120 39.45 -2.84 4.77
N LEU A 121 40.45 -3.66 4.45
CA LEU A 121 41.60 -3.32 3.62
C LEU A 121 41.21 -3.30 2.14
#